data_AF-M5BVK3-F1
#
_entry.id   AF-M5BVK3-F1
#
_cell.length_a   1.000
_cell.length_b   1.000
_cell.length_c   1.000
_cell.angle_alpha   90.00
_cell.angle_beta   90.00
_cell.angle_gamma   90.00
#
_symmetry.space_group_name_H-M   'P 1'
#
loop_
_entity.id
_entity.type
_entity.pdbx_description
1 polymer ?
#
loop_
_entity_poly.entity_id
_entity_poly.type
_entity_poly.pdbx_seq_one_letter_code
_entity_poly.pdbx_strand_id
1 'polypeptide(L)'
;MVPKGGWETTDPTLEAAACREAFEEAGVQGKITRAVTSIPGPTAHYHFFELDVVGLADQWDEAAERRREWVDFSEALRRVTWKPELAEALRMCSLAPSSRR
;
A
#
# COMPACT_ATOMS: atom_id res chain seq x y z
N MET A 1 -1.32 -5.37 -7.22
CA MET A 1 -1.91 -5.13 -5.89
C MET A 1 -0.94 -4.28 -5.08
N VAL A 2 -1.38 -3.62 -4.02
CA VAL A 2 -0.52 -2.88 -3.07
C VAL A 2 -0.27 -3.74 -1.82
N PRO A 3 0.85 -3.57 -1.10
CA PRO A 3 1.11 -4.29 0.14
C PRO A 3 0.01 -4.07 1.18
N LYS A 4 -0.45 -5.14 1.82
CA LYS A 4 -1.56 -5.09 2.78
C LYS A 4 -1.73 -6.38 3.57
N GLY A 5 -2.13 -6.24 4.83
CA GLY A 5 -2.64 -7.36 5.64
C GLY A 5 -3.36 -6.88 6.89
N GLY A 6 -3.45 -7.77 7.87
CA GLY A 6 -4.22 -7.55 9.08
C GLY A 6 -3.51 -6.62 10.06
N TRP A 7 -4.27 -5.96 10.93
CA TRP A 7 -3.71 -5.31 12.12
C TRP A 7 -3.60 -6.35 13.23
N GLU A 8 -2.38 -6.64 13.68
CA GLU A 8 -2.08 -7.64 14.69
C GLU A 8 -1.93 -7.02 16.08
N THR A 9 -2.05 -7.84 17.14
CA THR A 9 -1.88 -7.38 18.53
C THR A 9 -0.45 -6.94 18.86
N THR A 10 0.51 -7.37 18.04
CA THR A 10 1.92 -7.01 18.08
C THR A 10 2.18 -5.65 17.43
N ASP A 11 1.28 -5.17 16.56
CA ASP A 11 1.42 -3.89 15.90
C ASP A 11 0.95 -2.75 16.82
N PRO A 12 1.81 -1.80 17.20
CA PRO A 12 1.43 -0.71 18.08
C PRO A 12 0.44 0.28 17.43
N THR A 13 0.44 0.37 16.09
CA THR A 13 -0.46 1.25 15.32
C THR A 13 -0.79 0.65 13.95
N LEU A 14 -1.79 1.20 13.26
CA LEU A 14 -2.13 0.81 11.88
C LEU A 14 -1.00 1.12 10.89
N GLU A 15 -0.26 2.20 11.11
CA GLU A 15 0.92 2.55 10.33
C GLU A 15 2.04 1.51 10.51
N ALA A 16 2.22 1.01 11.74
CA ALA A 16 3.19 -0.05 12.00
C ALA A 16 2.82 -1.34 11.26
N ALA A 17 1.54 -1.72 11.27
CA ALA A 17 1.04 -2.83 10.47
C ALA A 17 1.30 -2.60 8.97
N ALA A 18 0.98 -1.42 8.43
CA ALA A 18 1.23 -1.11 7.02
C ALA A 18 2.72 -1.17 6.64
N CYS A 19 3.63 -0.74 7.52
CA CYS A 19 5.07 -0.86 7.32
C CYS A 19 5.54 -2.31 7.34
N ARG A 20 5.03 -3.13 8.29
CA ARG A 20 5.34 -4.56 8.38
C ARG A 20 4.93 -5.28 7.09
N GLU A 21 3.69 -5.09 6.66
CA GLU A 21 3.14 -5.69 5.43
C GLU A 21 3.90 -5.24 4.17
N ALA A 22 4.36 -3.98 4.12
CA ALA A 22 5.20 -3.49 3.03
C ALA A 22 6.56 -4.21 2.96
N PHE A 23 7.13 -4.58 4.12
CA PHE A 23 8.34 -5.38 4.20
C PHE A 23 8.06 -6.85 3.87
N GLU A 24 7.04 -7.47 4.45
CA GLU A 24 6.71 -8.88 4.27
C GLU A 24 6.33 -9.21 2.82
N GLU A 25 5.49 -8.40 2.17
CA GLU A 25 4.99 -8.69 0.82
C GLU A 25 5.93 -8.18 -0.29
N ALA A 26 6.77 -7.17 -0.01
CA ALA A 26 7.56 -6.50 -1.04
C ALA A 26 8.99 -6.10 -0.63
N GLY A 27 9.44 -6.38 0.58
CA GLY A 27 10.76 -6.00 1.08
C GLY A 27 10.98 -4.48 1.11
N VAL A 28 9.90 -3.69 1.23
CA VAL A 28 9.97 -2.22 1.26
C VAL A 28 10.12 -1.75 2.69
N GLN A 29 11.15 -0.95 2.94
CA GLN A 29 11.36 -0.25 4.20
C GLN A 29 11.16 1.24 3.99
N GLY A 30 10.47 1.91 4.91
CA GLY A 30 10.24 3.34 4.78
C GLY A 30 9.49 3.95 5.93
N LYS A 31 9.00 5.15 5.69
CA LYS A 31 8.27 5.95 6.68
C LYS A 31 6.91 6.34 6.13
N ILE A 32 5.85 6.06 6.89
CA ILE A 32 4.52 6.59 6.57
C ILE A 32 4.57 8.11 6.65
N THR A 33 4.17 8.76 5.56
CA THR A 33 4.13 10.22 5.45
C THR A 33 2.72 10.77 5.54
N ARG A 34 1.72 9.97 5.15
CA ARG A 34 0.33 10.42 5.09
C ARG A 34 -0.65 9.25 5.17
N ALA A 35 -1.74 9.43 5.92
CA ALA A 35 -2.95 8.62 5.76
C ALA A 35 -3.73 9.13 4.54
N VAL A 36 -4.04 8.23 3.59
CA VAL A 36 -4.73 8.58 2.34
C VAL A 36 -6.24 8.63 2.57
N THR A 37 -6.81 7.51 3.01
CA THR A 37 -8.24 7.34 3.26
C THR A 37 -8.49 6.06 4.05
N SER A 38 -9.72 5.92 4.57
CA SER A 38 -10.21 4.68 5.18
C SER A 38 -11.53 4.31 4.51
N ILE A 39 -11.61 3.09 3.98
CA ILE A 39 -12.77 2.63 3.19
C ILE A 39 -13.33 1.34 3.82
N PRO A 40 -14.61 1.32 4.23
CA PRO A 40 -15.25 0.10 4.67
C PRO A 40 -15.46 -0.82 3.48
N GLY A 41 -14.91 -2.03 3.56
CA GLY A 41 -15.18 -3.11 2.61
C GLY A 41 -16.17 -4.12 3.19
N PRO A 42 -16.62 -5.10 2.38
CA PRO A 42 -17.62 -6.08 2.80
C PRO A 42 -17.20 -6.96 3.99
N THR A 43 -15.91 -7.22 4.14
CA THR A 43 -15.37 -8.14 5.17
C THR A 43 -14.29 -7.51 6.04
N ALA A 44 -13.85 -6.29 5.73
CA ALA A 44 -12.77 -5.61 6.43
C ALA A 44 -12.85 -4.10 6.22
N HIS A 45 -12.32 -3.32 7.15
CA HIS A 45 -12.08 -1.89 6.96
C HIS A 45 -10.64 -1.69 6.49
N TYR A 46 -10.47 -1.02 5.35
CA TYR A 46 -9.16 -0.76 4.76
C TYR A 46 -8.67 0.62 5.18
N HIS A 47 -7.45 0.69 5.70
CA HIS A 47 -6.76 1.93 6.00
C HIS A 47 -5.56 2.06 5.05
N PHE A 48 -5.53 3.12 4.26
CA PHE A 48 -4.50 3.33 3.24
C PHE A 48 -3.53 4.42 3.65
N PHE A 49 -2.25 4.18 3.41
CA PHE A 49 -1.17 5.10 3.76
C PHE A 49 -0.23 5.29 2.57
N GLU A 50 0.38 6.47 2.49
CA GLU A 50 1.56 6.74 1.67
C GLU A 50 2.82 6.48 2.49
N LEU A 51 3.75 5.74 1.88
CA LEU A 51 5.02 5.38 2.46
C LEU A 51 6.15 5.89 1.57
N ASP A 52 7.02 6.72 2.12
CA ASP A 52 8.26 7.11 1.46
C ASP A 52 9.29 6.00 1.64
N VAL A 53 9.73 5.43 0.52
CA VAL A 53 10.69 4.32 0.53
C VAL A 53 12.07 4.85 0.90
N VAL A 54 12.63 4.26 1.96
CA VAL A 54 13.98 4.56 2.46
C VAL A 54 14.96 3.43 2.11
N GLY A 55 14.46 2.20 1.96
CA GLY A 55 15.28 1.04 1.64
C GLY A 55 14.47 -0.06 0.96
N LEU A 56 15.18 -0.87 0.19
CA LEU A 56 14.65 -2.08 -0.45
C LEU A 56 15.52 -3.24 -0.02
N ALA A 57 14.92 -4.23 0.64
CA ALA A 57 15.60 -5.46 0.98
C ALA A 57 15.78 -6.33 -0.27
N ASP A 58 16.92 -7.03 -0.33
CA ASP A 58 17.24 -8.04 -1.34
C ASP A 58 16.53 -9.37 -1.05
N GLN A 59 16.26 -9.64 0.23
CA GLN A 59 15.53 -10.80 0.72
C GLN A 59 14.42 -10.32 1.65
N TRP A 60 13.23 -10.87 1.47
CA TRP A 60 12.04 -10.56 2.28
C TRP A 60 11.13 -11.78 2.35
N ASP A 61 10.21 -11.78 3.32
CA ASP A 61 9.52 -12.99 3.76
C ASP A 61 8.72 -13.67 2.66
N GLU A 62 7.97 -12.92 1.85
CA GLU A 62 7.19 -13.46 0.73
C GLU A 62 7.92 -13.38 -0.63
N ALA A 63 9.25 -13.24 -0.67
CA ALA A 63 9.98 -13.08 -1.94
C ALA A 63 9.82 -14.25 -2.93
N ALA A 64 9.46 -15.44 -2.43
CA ALA A 64 9.16 -16.61 -3.27
C ALA A 64 7.76 -16.56 -3.91
N GLU A 65 6.81 -15.83 -3.32
CA GLU A 65 5.40 -15.80 -3.72
C GLU A 65 5.02 -14.46 -4.38
N ARG A 66 5.77 -13.41 -4.08
CA ARG A 66 5.50 -12.04 -4.52
C ARG A 66 6.65 -11.50 -5.36
N ARG A 67 6.28 -10.69 -6.36
CA ARG A 67 7.22 -9.88 -7.13
C ARG A 67 6.98 -8.40 -6.88
N ARG A 68 8.00 -7.70 -6.38
CA ARG A 68 8.02 -6.23 -6.31
C ARG A 68 8.27 -5.65 -7.71
N GLU A 69 7.48 -4.65 -8.08
CA GLU A 69 7.65 -3.92 -9.34
C GLU A 69 7.25 -2.45 -9.14
N TRP A 70 8.08 -1.55 -9.63
CA TRP A 70 7.75 -0.13 -9.72
C TRP A 70 6.97 0.13 -11.00
N VAL A 71 5.85 0.81 -10.88
CA VAL A 71 4.99 1.17 -12.00
C VAL A 71 4.57 2.63 -11.87
N ASP A 72 4.24 3.27 -12.98
CA ASP A 72 3.63 4.59 -12.95
C ASP A 72 2.18 4.53 -12.43
N PHE A 73 1.61 5.71 -12.17
CA PHE A 73 0.26 5.84 -11.62
C PHE A 73 -0.82 5.20 -12.52
N SER A 74 -0.71 5.35 -13.84
CA SER A 74 -1.70 4.83 -14.79
C SER A 74 -1.71 3.31 -14.80
N GLU A 75 -0.52 2.69 -14.80
CA GLU A 75 -0.37 1.24 -14.73
C GLU A 75 -0.76 0.70 -13.36
N ALA A 76 -0.40 1.38 -12.27
CA ALA A 76 -0.84 1.03 -10.92
C ALA A 76 -2.36 0.99 -10.84
N LEU A 77 -3.05 2.02 -11.35
CA LEU A 77 -4.51 2.10 -11.37
C LEU A 77 -5.10 0.93 -12.16
N ARG A 78 -4.59 0.66 -13.35
CA ARG A 78 -5.03 -0.46 -14.20
C ARG A 78 -4.91 -1.82 -13.50
N ARG A 79 -3.86 -2.04 -12.71
CA ARG A 79 -3.63 -3.31 -11.99
C ARG A 79 -4.52 -3.49 -10.76
N VAL A 80 -5.13 -2.43 -10.24
CA VAL A 80 -5.96 -2.49 -9.02
C VAL A 80 -7.45 -2.26 -9.27
N THR A 81 -7.87 -1.94 -10.49
CA THR A 81 -9.29 -1.65 -10.82
C THR A 81 -10.26 -2.79 -10.52
N TRP A 82 -9.78 -4.04 -10.44
CA TRP A 82 -10.61 -5.18 -10.07
C TRP A 82 -11.16 -5.08 -8.63
N LYS A 83 -10.55 -4.24 -7.79
CA LYS A 83 -11.01 -3.94 -6.43
C LYS A 83 -11.29 -2.44 -6.28
N PRO A 84 -12.57 -2.03 -6.24
CA PRO A 84 -12.96 -0.62 -6.24
C PRO A 84 -12.29 0.22 -5.14
N GLU A 85 -12.16 -0.33 -3.93
CA GLU A 85 -11.58 0.38 -2.78
C GLU A 85 -10.09 0.71 -3.02
N LEU A 86 -9.33 -0.20 -3.66
CA LEU A 86 -7.93 0.07 -4.01
C LEU A 86 -7.82 1.16 -5.07
N ALA A 87 -8.68 1.12 -6.08
CA ALA A 87 -8.67 2.11 -7.16
C ALA A 87 -9.12 3.50 -6.65
N GLU A 88 -10.07 3.55 -5.72
CA GLU A 88 -10.48 4.78 -5.05
C GLU A 88 -9.36 5.36 -4.20
N ALA A 89 -8.76 4.55 -3.32
CA ALA A 89 -7.65 5.00 -2.48
C ALA A 89 -6.47 5.50 -3.32
N LEU A 90 -6.11 4.79 -4.39
CA LEU A 90 -5.02 5.22 -5.28
C LEU A 90 -5.33 6.57 -5.94
N ARG A 91 -6.58 6.84 -6.33
CA ARG A 91 -6.96 8.16 -6.89
C ARG A 91 -6.89 9.31 -5.88
N MET A 92 -6.84 9.02 -4.57
CA MET A 92 -6.73 10.03 -3.52
C MET A 92 -5.28 10.27 -3.05
N CYS A 93 -4.34 9.44 -3.49
CA CYS A 93 -2.94 9.59 -3.12
C CYS A 93 -2.29 10.79 -3.83
N SER A 94 -1.18 11.25 -3.29
CA SER A 94 -0.41 12.39 -3.79
C SER A 94 0.15 12.21 -5.20
N LEU A 95 0.26 10.97 -5.67
CA LEU A 95 0.71 10.64 -7.03
C LEU A 95 -0.42 10.75 -8.07
N ALA A 96 -1.67 10.88 -7.64
CA ALA A 96 -2.78 11.07 -8.56
C ALA A 96 -2.58 12.37 -9.35
N PRO A 97 -2.72 12.34 -10.70
CA PRO A 97 -2.54 13.51 -11.51
C PRO A 97 -3.51 14.59 -11.04
N SER A 98 -2.97 15.77 -10.72
CA SER A 98 -3.76 16.91 -10.32
C SER A 98 -4.76 17.18 -11.43
N SER A 99 -6.06 17.20 -11.11
CA SER A 99 -7.03 17.79 -12.02
C SER A 99 -6.71 19.29 -12.10
N ARG A 100 -5.84 19.67 -13.03
CA ARG A 100 -5.73 21.06 -13.47
C ARG A 100 -7.12 21.41 -14.00
N ARG A 101 -7.88 22.12 -13.17
CA ARG A 101 -9.03 22.92 -13.59
C ARG A 101 -8.52 24.13 -14.34
#